data_AF-A0AAN6YR40-F1
#
_entry.id   AF-A0AAN6YR40-F1
#
_cell.length_a   1.000
_cell.length_b   1.000
_cell.length_c   1.000
_cell.angle_alpha   90.00
_cell.angle_beta   90.00
_cell.angle_gamma   90.00
#
_symmetry.space_group_name_H-M   'P 1'
#
loop_
_entity.id
_entity.type
_entity.pdbx_description
1 polymer ?
#
loop_
_entity_poly.entity_id
_entity_poly.type
_entity_poly.pdbx_seq_one_letter_code
_entity_poly.pdbx_strand_id
1 'polypeptide(L)'
;MSSAATPVSPARARAERIEANCKIIWGDDKEYDIFHETDDYVYYICYVRTIIQKNRFPDPGPVLVQSPMCPSEAEAWTELDKMLAIGAKNVKASRDSERQK
;
A
#
# COMPACT_ATOMS: atom_id res chain seq x y z
N MET A 1 -3.82 -26.53 -25.62
CA MET A 1 -2.73 -26.35 -24.64
C MET A 1 -3.25 -25.41 -23.56
N SER A 2 -3.63 -25.95 -22.39
CA SER A 2 -4.18 -25.14 -21.29
C SER A 2 -3.02 -24.61 -20.46
N SER A 3 -2.84 -23.29 -20.45
CA SER A 3 -1.80 -22.64 -19.64
C SER A 3 -2.21 -22.69 -18.17
N ALA A 4 -1.56 -23.53 -17.38
CA ALA A 4 -1.72 -23.51 -15.93
C ALA A 4 -1.21 -22.18 -15.40
N ALA A 5 -2.09 -21.37 -14.81
CA ALA A 5 -1.70 -20.12 -14.16
C ALA A 5 -0.72 -20.44 -13.02
N THR A 6 0.48 -19.85 -13.05
CA THR A 6 1.46 -19.97 -11.97
C THR A 6 0.85 -19.44 -10.67
N PRO A 7 0.95 -20.18 -9.55
CA PRO A 7 0.43 -19.70 -8.27
C PRO A 7 1.12 -18.38 -7.89
N VAL A 8 0.32 -17.36 -7.58
CA VAL A 8 0.80 -16.05 -7.14
C VAL A 8 1.44 -16.22 -5.76
N SER A 9 2.67 -15.74 -5.58
CA SER A 9 3.33 -15.81 -4.27
C SER A 9 2.57 -14.96 -3.24
N PRO A 10 2.58 -15.33 -1.94
CA PRO A 10 1.92 -14.54 -0.90
C PRO A 10 2.38 -13.07 -0.85
N ALA A 11 3.66 -12.83 -1.13
CA ALA A 11 4.23 -11.48 -1.20
C ALA A 11 3.63 -10.67 -2.37
N ARG A 12 3.51 -11.28 -3.55
CA ARG A 12 2.90 -10.63 -4.71
C ARG A 12 1.41 -10.36 -4.49
N ALA A 13 0.67 -11.32 -3.95
CA ALA A 13 -0.73 -11.14 -3.61
C ALA A 13 -0.95 -10.01 -2.58
N ARG A 14 -0.02 -9.84 -1.63
CA ARG A 14 -0.06 -8.73 -0.67
C ARG A 14 0.25 -7.39 -1.32
N ALA A 15 1.27 -7.32 -2.18
CA ALA A 15 1.59 -6.10 -2.92
C ALA A 15 0.41 -5.62 -3.78
N GLU A 16 -0.25 -6.55 -4.50
CA GLU A 16 -1.44 -6.26 -5.31
C GLU A 16 -2.60 -5.72 -4.46
N ARG A 17 -2.81 -6.26 -3.24
CA ARG A 17 -3.82 -5.73 -2.30
C ARG A 17 -3.48 -4.33 -1.78
N ILE A 18 -2.22 -4.11 -1.41
CA ILE A 18 -1.73 -2.81 -0.95
C ILE A 18 -1.97 -1.75 -2.03
N GLU A 19 -1.56 -2.03 -3.27
CA GLU A 19 -1.75 -1.13 -4.40
C GLU A 19 -3.23 -0.83 -4.66
N ALA A 20 -4.07 -1.87 -4.69
CA ALA A 20 -5.51 -1.72 -4.86
C ALA A 20 -6.16 -0.86 -3.77
N ASN A 21 -5.73 -1.01 -2.51
CA ASN A 21 -6.23 -0.19 -1.40
C ASN A 21 -5.75 1.26 -1.51
N CYS A 22 -4.50 1.50 -1.91
CA CYS A 22 -3.99 2.86 -2.13
C CYS A 22 -4.83 3.61 -3.17
N LYS A 23 -5.13 2.93 -4.28
CA LYS A 23 -6.01 3.41 -5.36
C LYS A 23 -7.41 3.78 -4.88
N ILE A 24 -8.02 2.94 -4.05
CA ILE A 24 -9.33 3.23 -3.44
C ILE A 24 -9.28 4.51 -2.59
N ILE A 25 -8.25 4.64 -1.74
CA ILE A 25 -8.15 5.71 -0.74
C ILE A 25 -7.81 7.04 -1.41
N TRP A 26 -6.78 7.07 -2.25
CA TRP A 26 -6.16 8.32 -2.70
C TRP A 26 -6.31 8.60 -4.20
N GLY A 27 -6.83 7.64 -4.98
CA GLY A 27 -7.12 7.77 -6.40
C GLY A 27 -6.27 6.88 -7.30
N ASP A 28 -6.80 6.55 -8.48
CA ASP A 28 -6.08 5.82 -9.55
C ASP A 28 -5.18 6.74 -10.39
N ASP A 29 -5.31 8.06 -10.22
CA ASP A 29 -4.57 9.11 -10.93
C ASP A 29 -3.17 9.37 -10.35
N LYS A 30 -2.82 8.70 -9.25
CA LYS A 30 -1.53 8.82 -8.57
C LYS A 30 -0.76 7.52 -8.65
N GLU A 31 0.56 7.68 -8.70
CA GLU A 31 1.48 6.57 -8.53
C GLU A 31 1.97 6.50 -7.09
N TYR A 32 2.18 5.28 -6.63
CA TYR A 32 2.55 4.97 -5.26
C TYR A 32 3.80 4.09 -5.28
N ASP A 33 4.75 4.41 -4.42
CA ASP A 33 5.84 3.52 -4.08
C ASP A 33 5.67 3.02 -2.65
N ILE A 34 6.13 1.80 -2.43
CA ILE A 34 6.13 1.17 -1.12
C ILE A 34 7.57 0.86 -0.74
N PHE A 35 7.99 1.36 0.41
CA PHE A 35 9.33 1.15 0.94
C PHE A 35 9.25 0.32 2.21
N HIS A 36 10.34 -0.38 2.50
CA HIS A 36 10.60 -0.90 3.82
C HIS A 36 11.97 -0.42 4.27
N GLU A 37 12.06 -0.07 5.54
CA GLU A 37 13.31 0.34 6.19
C GLU A 37 13.51 -0.53 7.42
N THR A 38 14.77 -0.68 7.80
CA THR A 38 15.17 -1.28 9.07
C THR A 38 15.97 -0.26 9.86
N ASP A 39 15.74 -0.18 11.17
CA ASP A 39 16.57 0.63 12.05
C ASP A 39 17.75 -0.17 12.62
N ASP A 40 18.70 0.54 13.24
CA ASP A 40 19.88 -0.06 13.87
C ASP A 40 19.55 -0.99 15.07
N TYR A 41 18.28 -1.01 15.51
CA TYR A 41 17.75 -1.85 16.58
C TYR A 41 16.94 -3.05 16.05
N VAL A 42 16.99 -3.32 14.74
CA VAL A 42 16.33 -4.45 14.07
C VAL A 42 14.80 -4.36 14.11
N TYR A 43 14.25 -3.15 14.17
CA TYR A 43 12.85 -2.92 13.84
C TYR A 43 12.69 -2.70 12.34
N TYR A 44 11.51 -3.06 11.85
CA TYR A 44 11.11 -2.94 10.45
C TYR A 44 9.92 -2.01 10.37
N ILE A 45 9.94 -1.15 9.35
CA ILE A 45 8.86 -0.23 9.03
C ILE A 45 8.57 -0.35 7.56
N CYS A 46 7.29 -0.42 7.18
CA CYS A 46 6.85 -0.27 5.80
C CYS A 46 6.04 1.00 5.66
N TYR A 47 6.22 1.74 4.55
CA TYR A 47 5.45 2.94 4.29
C TYR A 47 5.12 3.12 2.81
N VAL A 48 3.99 3.77 2.57
CA VAL A 48 3.55 4.18 1.23
C VAL A 48 3.81 5.66 1.07
N ARG A 49 4.35 6.04 -0.08
CA ARG A 49 4.46 7.44 -0.50
C ARG A 49 3.86 7.63 -1.88
N THR A 50 3.50 8.88 -2.20
CA THR A 50 3.22 9.24 -3.60
C THR A 50 4.51 9.40 -4.39
N ILE A 51 4.43 9.17 -5.69
CA ILE A 51 5.48 9.51 -6.65
C ILE A 51 5.08 10.79 -7.38
N ILE A 52 6.01 11.74 -7.49
CA ILE A 52 5.83 12.98 -8.24
C ILE A 52 6.54 12.84 -9.58
N GLN A 53 5.81 12.49 -10.64
CA GLN A 53 6.33 12.45 -12.00
C GLN A 53 6.39 13.85 -12.62
N LYS A 54 7.38 14.66 -12.20
CA LYS A 54 7.63 15.98 -12.83
C LYS A 54 8.71 15.94 -13.91
N ASN A 55 9.63 15.00 -13.82
CA ASN A 55 10.83 14.93 -14.66
C ASN A 55 11.14 13.48 -15.07
N ARG A 56 12.21 13.31 -15.86
CA ARG A 56 12.74 11.98 -16.29
C ARG A 56 13.02 11.03 -15.12
N PHE A 57 13.25 11.56 -13.93
CA PHE A 57 13.40 10.80 -12.69
C PHE A 57 12.23 11.15 -11.76
N PRO A 58 11.48 10.15 -11.29
CA PRO A 58 10.38 10.38 -10.37
C PRO A 58 10.90 10.96 -9.05
N ASP A 59 10.27 12.05 -8.61
CA ASP A 59 10.62 12.68 -7.34
C ASP A 59 9.86 12.03 -6.17
N PRO A 60 10.54 11.81 -5.04
CA PRO A 60 9.95 11.25 -3.84
C PRO A 60 8.87 12.18 -3.25
N GLY A 61 7.59 11.79 -3.32
CA GLY A 61 6.46 12.56 -2.76
C GLY A 61 6.22 12.31 -1.26
N PRO A 62 5.20 12.94 -0.64
CA PRO A 62 4.89 12.77 0.77
C PRO A 62 4.56 11.31 1.14
N VAL A 63 4.94 10.92 2.37
CA VAL A 63 4.49 9.70 3.02
C VAL A 63 3.01 9.81 3.34
N LEU A 64 2.22 8.82 2.93
CA LEU A 64 0.77 8.78 3.12
C LEU A 64 0.37 7.95 4.33
N VAL A 65 1.06 6.84 4.54
CA VAL A 65 0.84 5.92 5.65
C VAL A 65 2.12 5.16 5.93
N GLN A 66 2.33 4.82 7.20
CA GLN A 66 3.47 4.07 7.70
C GLN A 66 2.97 3.04 8.72
N SER A 67 3.51 1.83 8.68
CA SER A 67 3.27 0.82 9.72
C SER A 67 3.90 1.25 11.05
N PRO A 68 3.48 0.66 12.18
CA PRO A 68 4.30 0.70 13.39
C PRO A 68 5.70 0.12 13.13
N MET A 69 6.62 0.40 14.04
CA MET A 69 7.88 -0.35 14.15
C MET A 69 7.55 -1.78 14.57
N CYS A 70 7.89 -2.75 13.72
CA CYS A 70 7.61 -4.16 13.96
C CYS A 70 8.93 -4.94 14.16
N PRO A 71 8.93 -6.01 14.97
CA PRO A 71 10.15 -6.81 15.20
C PRO A 71 10.50 -7.71 14.00
N SER A 72 9.66 -7.77 12.96
CA SER A 72 9.96 -8.45 11.71
C SER A 72 9.42 -7.71 10.48
N GLU A 73 10.08 -7.91 9.34
CA GLU A 73 9.64 -7.37 8.05
C GLU A 73 8.22 -7.86 7.69
N ALA A 74 7.94 -9.14 7.95
CA ALA A 74 6.64 -9.74 7.66
C ALA A 74 5.50 -9.11 8.46
N GLU A 75 5.75 -8.74 9.72
CA GLU A 75 4.78 -8.02 10.54
C GLU A 75 4.58 -6.58 10.06
N ALA A 76 5.65 -5.87 9.71
CA ALA A 76 5.56 -4.50 9.17
C ALA A 76 4.67 -4.46 7.92
N TRP A 77 4.90 -5.39 6.99
CA TRP A 77 4.07 -5.55 5.80
C TRP A 77 2.61 -5.91 6.13
N THR A 78 2.39 -6.73 7.15
CA THR A 78 1.06 -7.18 7.56
C THR A 78 0.27 -6.04 8.19
N GLU A 79 0.90 -5.22 9.03
CA GLU A 79 0.28 -4.04 9.62
C GLU A 79 -0.04 -2.99 8.56
N LEU A 80 0.87 -2.77 7.59
CA LEU A 80 0.60 -1.86 6.47
C LEU A 80 -0.62 -2.30 5.65
N ASP A 81 -0.73 -3.58 5.28
CA ASP A 81 -1.88 -4.13 4.54
C ASP A 81 -3.19 -3.94 5.32
N LYS A 82 -3.19 -4.21 6.64
CA LYS A 82 -4.36 -4.00 7.51
C LYS A 82 -4.80 -2.54 7.57
N MET A 83 -3.87 -1.61 7.79
CA MET A 83 -4.16 -0.17 7.88
C MET A 83 -4.80 0.32 6.58
N LEU A 84 -4.25 -0.08 5.44
CA LEU A 84 -4.78 0.25 4.12
C LEU A 84 -6.15 -0.39 3.86
N ALA A 85 -6.36 -1.64 4.27
CA ALA A 85 -7.66 -2.30 4.14
C ALA A 85 -8.76 -1.58 4.94
N ILE A 86 -8.43 -1.14 6.17
CA ILE A 86 -9.35 -0.34 7.01
C ILE A 86 -9.64 1.01 6.35
N GLY A 87 -8.60 1.72 5.89
CA GLY A 87 -8.75 3.00 5.21
C GLY A 87 -9.63 2.89 3.96
N ALA A 88 -9.38 1.88 3.11
CA ALA A 88 -10.15 1.63 1.91
C ALA A 88 -11.63 1.30 2.21
N LYS A 89 -11.89 0.53 3.27
CA LYS A 89 -13.25 0.25 3.73
C LYS A 89 -13.98 1.53 4.17
N ASN A 90 -13.30 2.41 4.91
CA ASN A 90 -13.88 3.67 5.39
C ASN A 90 -14.20 4.60 4.21
N VAL A 91 -13.30 4.76 3.26
CA VAL A 91 -13.52 5.61 2.06
C VAL A 91 -14.70 5.09 1.24
N LYS A 92 -14.82 3.78 1.05
CA LYS A 92 -15.98 3.19 0.35
C LYS A 92 -17.28 3.50 1.07
N ALA A 93 -17.33 3.28 2.38
CA ALA A 93 -18.52 3.55 3.19
C ALA A 93 -18.93 5.04 3.14
N SER A 94 -17.96 5.96 3.20
CA SER A 94 -18.22 7.39 3.06
C SER A 94 -18.82 7.73 1.69
N ARG A 95 -18.23 7.25 0.60
CA ARG A 95 -18.73 7.50 -0.78
C ARG A 95 -20.14 6.94 -0.98
N ASP A 96 -20.44 5.77 -0.43
CA ASP A 96 -21.78 5.18 -0.52
C ASP A 96 -22.80 6.02 0.25
N SER A 97 -22.43 6.55 1.42
CA SER A 97 -23.29 7.44 2.21
C SER A 97 -23.57 8.79 1.53
N GLU A 98 -22.64 9.28 0.71
CA GLU A 98 -22.81 10.52 -0.06
C GLU A 98 -23.73 10.33 -1.26
N ARG A 99 -23.70 9.15 -1.90
CA ARG A 99 -24.56 8.81 -3.06
C ARG A 99 -26.04 8.63 -2.71
N GLN A 100 -26.34 8.39 -1.44
CA GLN A 100 -27.71 8.19 -0.95
C GLN A 100 -28.39 9.50 -0.51
N LYS A 101 -27.68 10.64 -0.60
CA LYS A 101 -28.20 11.98 -0.31
C LYS A 101 -28.63 12.67 -1.60
#